data_AF-A0A950LUT6-F1
#
_entry.id   AF-A0A950LUT6-F1
#
_cell.length_a   1.000
_cell.length_b   1.000
_cell.length_c   1.000
_cell.angle_alpha   90.00
_cell.angle_beta   90.00
_cell.angle_gamma   90.00
#
_symmetry.space_group_name_H-M   'P 1'
#
loop_
_entity.id
_entity.type
_entity.pdbx_description
1 polymer ?
#
loop_
_entity_poly.entity_id
_entity_poly.type
_entity_poly.pdbx_seq_one_letter_code
_entity_poly.pdbx_strand_id
1 'polypeptide(L)'
;VLNIPPDFGRLVDRGERPSVLLDADATDPTAIGNATAALAALGTALDRDLPPNLRTTPASPPFQFEVHARYNPEQLTVLNIVPGLIGTVLIFSTLIITTLSITKERERGTMENLLAMPVRPVEVMLGKIVPYIGIGYLQIVLIIVISIAVFHLPVRGSLALLFLALGLFIACNLALGFTFSTISTTQMQAQQMAQFTLLPSMMLSGFMFPFRGMPVWAQWIGEALPLTHALRIVRGVLLKGNGLTEIVPELWPIALFALAAGFLAVRFYRETLD
;
A
#
# COMPACT_ATOMS: atom_id res chain seq x y z
N VAL A 1 18.55 -4.11 -9.31
CA VAL A 1 19.99 -4.36 -9.14
C VAL A 1 20.60 -4.45 -10.53
N LEU A 2 21.69 -3.73 -10.77
CA LEU A 2 22.40 -3.76 -12.05
C LEU A 2 23.67 -4.61 -11.86
N ASN A 3 23.78 -5.68 -12.63
CA ASN A 3 24.93 -6.56 -12.63
C ASN A 3 25.75 -6.30 -13.90
N ILE A 4 26.94 -5.71 -13.70
CA ILE A 4 27.90 -5.43 -14.76
C ILE A 4 28.95 -6.55 -14.73
N PRO A 5 29.25 -7.22 -15.87
CA PRO A 5 30.29 -8.25 -15.93
C PRO A 5 31.66 -7.71 -15.46
N PRO A 6 32.47 -8.49 -14.73
CA PRO A 6 33.78 -8.03 -14.23
C PRO A 6 34.75 -7.66 -15.36
N ASP A 7 34.59 -8.26 -16.54
CA ASP A 7 35.41 -7.99 -17.73
C ASP A 7 34.81 -6.95 -18.69
N PHE A 8 33.77 -6.21 -18.27
CA PHE A 8 32.99 -5.33 -19.16
C PHE A 8 33.84 -4.41 -20.03
N GLY A 9 34.80 -3.68 -19.45
CA GLY A 9 35.67 -2.77 -20.21
C GLY A 9 36.53 -3.51 -21.23
N ARG A 10 37.11 -4.66 -20.85
CA ARG A 10 37.94 -5.48 -21.74
C ARG A 10 37.14 -6.08 -22.90
N LEU A 11 35.89 -6.47 -22.65
CA LEU A 11 34.99 -7.04 -23.65
C LEU A 11 34.54 -5.96 -24.65
N VAL A 12 34.18 -4.78 -24.15
CA VAL A 12 33.82 -3.62 -24.99
C VAL A 12 35.00 -3.17 -25.86
N ASP A 13 36.21 -3.09 -25.30
CA ASP A 13 37.43 -2.72 -26.04
C ASP A 13 37.80 -3.75 -27.13
N ARG A 14 37.42 -5.02 -26.93
CA ARG A 14 37.57 -6.10 -27.93
C ARG A 14 36.49 -6.11 -29.00
N GLY A 15 35.51 -5.21 -28.93
CA GLY A 15 34.34 -5.20 -29.81
C GLY A 15 33.35 -6.33 -29.51
N GLU A 16 33.52 -7.05 -28.40
CA GLU A 16 32.53 -8.00 -27.91
C GLU A 16 31.34 -7.22 -27.30
N ARG A 17 30.13 -7.77 -27.40
CA ARG A 17 28.90 -7.13 -26.92
C ARG A 17 28.45 -7.74 -25.59
N PRO A 18 29.05 -7.39 -24.44
CA PRO A 18 28.68 -7.99 -23.16
C PRO A 18 27.23 -7.66 -22.80
N SER A 19 26.53 -8.60 -22.19
CA SER A 19 25.19 -8.35 -21.63
C SER A 19 25.30 -7.73 -20.24
N VAL A 20 24.54 -6.66 -20.00
CA VAL A 20 24.36 -6.06 -18.67
C VAL A 20 23.01 -6.49 -18.16
N LEU A 21 22.99 -7.21 -17.03
CA LEU A 21 21.78 -7.76 -16.46
C LEU A 21 21.14 -6.75 -15.48
N LEU A 22 19.87 -6.46 -15.69
CA LEU A 22 19.04 -5.69 -14.77
C LEU A 22 18.02 -6.60 -14.10
N ASP A 23 18.23 -6.91 -12.82
CA ASP A 23 17.22 -7.56 -11.97
C ASP A 23 16.30 -6.50 -11.35
N ALA A 24 15.01 -6.52 -11.71
CA ALA A 24 14.04 -5.53 -11.25
C ALA A 24 12.77 -6.18 -10.66
N ASP A 25 12.23 -5.58 -9.59
CA ASP A 25 10.99 -6.01 -8.93
C ASP A 25 9.77 -5.56 -9.72
N ALA A 26 9.18 -6.48 -10.49
CA ALA A 26 8.11 -6.20 -11.45
C ALA A 26 6.71 -6.23 -10.85
N THR A 27 6.60 -6.27 -9.51
CA THR A 27 5.31 -6.21 -8.81
C THR A 27 4.45 -5.02 -9.28
N ASP A 28 5.09 -3.89 -9.61
CA ASP A 28 4.45 -2.76 -10.28
C ASP A 28 5.00 -2.58 -11.72
N PRO A 29 4.24 -2.99 -12.74
CA PRO A 29 4.65 -2.86 -14.14
C PRO A 29 4.93 -1.41 -14.58
N THR A 30 4.17 -0.45 -14.03
CA THR A 30 4.30 0.96 -14.40
C THR A 30 5.60 1.57 -13.87
N ALA A 31 6.01 1.16 -12.67
CA ALA A 31 7.28 1.59 -12.08
C ALA A 31 8.48 1.04 -12.88
N ILE A 32 8.43 -0.22 -13.31
CA ILE A 32 9.49 -0.82 -14.13
C ILE A 32 9.55 -0.24 -15.53
N GLY A 33 8.41 -0.06 -16.20
CA GLY A 33 8.37 0.42 -17.59
C GLY A 33 9.10 1.75 -17.77
N ASN A 34 8.98 2.66 -16.80
CA ASN A 34 9.71 3.92 -16.80
C ASN A 34 11.23 3.72 -16.62
N ALA A 35 11.64 2.80 -15.73
CA ALA A 35 13.05 2.51 -15.49
C ALA A 35 13.72 1.81 -16.68
N THR A 36 13.04 0.87 -17.34
CA THR A 36 13.56 0.19 -18.54
C THR A 36 13.65 1.15 -19.73
N ALA A 37 12.66 2.04 -19.91
CA ALA A 37 12.72 3.09 -20.93
C ALA A 37 13.90 4.06 -20.72
N ALA A 38 14.16 4.46 -19.47
CA ALA A 38 15.31 5.30 -19.14
C ALA A 38 16.65 4.61 -19.42
N LEU A 39 16.77 3.31 -19.14
CA LEU A 39 17.99 2.53 -19.44
C LEU A 39 18.24 2.38 -20.94
N ALA A 40 17.20 2.18 -21.74
CA ALA A 40 17.32 2.17 -23.19
C ALA A 40 17.87 3.49 -23.73
N ALA A 41 17.48 4.63 -23.14
CA ALA A 41 18.00 5.95 -23.48
C ALA A 41 19.46 6.17 -23.02
N LEU A 42 19.93 5.48 -21.97
CA LEU A 42 21.35 5.52 -21.57
C LEU A 42 22.25 4.80 -22.57
N GLY A 43 21.77 3.74 -23.22
CA GLY A 43 22.52 3.03 -24.26
C GLY A 43 22.90 3.94 -25.43
N THR A 44 21.99 4.84 -25.84
CA THR A 44 22.25 5.84 -26.90
C THR A 44 23.05 7.04 -26.41
N ALA A 45 22.91 7.42 -25.13
CA ALA A 45 23.70 8.49 -24.53
C ALA A 45 25.19 8.10 -24.35
N LEU A 46 25.47 6.86 -23.94
CA LEU A 46 26.84 6.36 -23.77
C LEU A 46 27.62 6.29 -25.09
N ASP A 47 26.93 6.04 -26.22
CA ASP A 47 27.54 6.03 -27.56
C ASP A 47 28.24 7.37 -27.90
N ARG A 48 27.77 8.47 -27.28
CA ARG A 48 28.41 9.79 -27.39
C ARG A 48 29.74 9.87 -26.64
N ASP A 49 29.88 9.17 -25.52
CA ASP A 49 31.06 9.21 -24.64
C ASP A 49 32.07 8.11 -24.97
N LEU A 50 31.72 7.15 -25.83
CA LEU A 50 32.64 6.16 -26.37
C LEU A 50 33.67 6.80 -27.33
N PRO A 51 34.94 6.34 -27.30
CA PRO A 51 35.98 6.85 -28.16
C PRO A 51 35.67 6.56 -29.65
N PRO A 52 36.19 7.38 -30.60
CA PRO A 52 35.76 7.37 -32.00
C PRO A 52 35.88 6.01 -32.72
N ASN A 53 36.81 5.16 -32.26
CA ASN A 53 37.08 3.81 -32.77
C ASN A 53 36.04 2.75 -32.33
N LEU A 54 35.21 3.05 -31.34
CA LEU A 54 34.15 2.17 -30.83
C LEU A 54 32.74 2.69 -31.17
N ARG A 55 32.64 3.88 -31.79
CA ARG A 55 31.37 4.44 -32.26
C ARG A 55 30.88 3.67 -33.48
N THR A 56 29.83 2.88 -33.31
CA THR A 56 29.26 2.13 -34.44
C THR A 56 28.35 3.02 -35.28
N THR A 57 28.65 3.15 -36.57
CA THR A 57 27.73 3.76 -37.56
C THR A 57 27.35 2.63 -38.55
N PRO A 58 26.11 2.12 -38.60
CA PRO A 58 24.91 2.52 -37.86
C PRO A 58 24.83 1.91 -36.45
N ALA A 59 24.21 2.67 -35.55
CA ALA A 59 24.10 2.48 -34.10
C ALA A 59 23.57 1.09 -33.70
N SER A 60 24.48 0.12 -33.55
CA SER A 60 24.20 -1.10 -32.80
C SER A 60 24.77 -0.88 -31.41
N PRO A 61 23.95 -0.94 -30.35
CA PRO A 61 24.43 -0.64 -29.01
C PRO A 61 25.60 -1.57 -28.67
N PRO A 62 26.71 -1.04 -28.09
CA PRO A 62 27.93 -1.79 -27.84
C PRO A 62 27.77 -2.88 -26.78
N PHE A 63 26.63 -2.91 -26.08
CA PHE A 63 26.23 -3.92 -25.11
C PHE A 63 24.72 -4.14 -25.20
N GLN A 64 24.24 -5.28 -24.72
CA GLN A 64 22.81 -5.60 -24.67
C GLN A 64 22.32 -5.54 -23.23
N PHE A 65 21.21 -4.85 -22.99
CA PHE A 65 20.53 -4.93 -21.70
C PHE A 65 19.60 -6.13 -21.68
N GLU A 66 19.83 -7.03 -20.74
CA GLU A 66 18.90 -8.12 -20.45
C GLU A 66 18.14 -7.76 -19.17
N VAL A 67 16.82 -7.61 -19.27
CA VAL A 67 15.97 -7.23 -18.13
C VAL A 67 15.30 -8.48 -17.58
N HIS A 68 15.70 -8.88 -16.37
CA HIS A 68 15.00 -9.92 -15.61
C HIS A 68 13.95 -9.29 -14.70
N ALA A 69 12.70 -9.32 -15.18
CA ALA A 69 11.53 -8.92 -14.42
C ALA A 69 11.15 -10.02 -13.42
N ARG A 70 11.43 -9.80 -12.13
CA ARG A 70 11.07 -10.74 -11.05
C ARG A 70 9.65 -10.49 -10.57
N TYR A 71 8.94 -11.55 -10.17
CA TYR A 71 7.57 -11.56 -9.63
C TYR A 71 6.40 -11.28 -10.60
N ASN A 72 6.64 -10.57 -11.71
CA ASN A 72 5.65 -10.37 -12.78
C ASN A 72 6.32 -10.27 -14.17
N PRO A 73 6.82 -11.39 -14.72
CA PRO A 73 7.50 -11.38 -16.02
C PRO A 73 6.58 -10.98 -17.17
N GLU A 74 5.28 -11.27 -17.05
CA GLU A 74 4.25 -10.99 -18.06
C GLU A 74 3.67 -9.57 -17.96
N GLN A 75 4.12 -8.75 -17.00
CA GLN A 75 3.62 -7.39 -16.75
C GLN A 75 2.09 -7.32 -16.58
N LEU A 76 1.48 -8.35 -16.03
CA LEU A 76 0.03 -8.42 -15.82
C LEU A 76 -0.41 -7.37 -14.80
N THR A 77 -1.26 -6.43 -15.23
CA THR A 77 -1.81 -5.36 -14.38
C THR A 77 -2.66 -5.92 -13.23
N VAL A 78 -3.27 -7.10 -13.43
CA VAL A 78 -4.06 -7.82 -12.43
C VAL A 78 -3.26 -8.09 -11.16
N LEU A 79 -1.97 -8.44 -11.29
CA LEU A 79 -1.09 -8.75 -10.16
C LEU A 79 -0.81 -7.52 -9.29
N ASN A 80 -0.94 -6.30 -9.84
CA ASN A 80 -0.78 -5.07 -9.07
C ASN A 80 -2.12 -4.52 -8.53
N ILE A 81 -3.16 -4.53 -9.37
CA ILE A 81 -4.47 -3.94 -9.06
C ILE A 81 -5.22 -4.74 -8.00
N VAL A 82 -5.28 -6.07 -8.12
CA VAL A 82 -6.10 -6.91 -7.22
C VAL A 82 -5.62 -6.81 -5.76
N PRO A 83 -4.32 -6.97 -5.45
CA PRO A 83 -3.79 -6.67 -4.11
C PRO A 83 -4.08 -5.22 -3.65
N GLY A 84 -3.98 -4.27 -4.58
CA GLY A 84 -4.31 -2.87 -4.37
C GLY A 84 -5.75 -2.64 -3.90
N LEU A 85 -6.69 -3.37 -4.50
CA LEU A 85 -8.10 -3.30 -4.17
C LEU A 85 -8.41 -3.87 -2.79
N ILE A 86 -7.69 -4.89 -2.31
CA ILE A 86 -7.87 -5.42 -0.94
C ILE A 86 -7.72 -4.29 0.08
N GLY A 87 -6.58 -3.57 0.06
CA GLY A 87 -6.33 -2.48 0.99
C GLY A 87 -7.31 -1.31 0.82
N THR A 88 -7.59 -0.95 -0.42
CA THR A 88 -8.46 0.19 -0.75
C THR A 88 -9.93 -0.05 -0.36
N VAL A 89 -10.45 -1.24 -0.64
CA VAL A 89 -11.82 -1.62 -0.24
C VAL A 89 -11.93 -1.67 1.28
N LEU A 90 -10.92 -2.22 1.97
CA LEU A 90 -10.92 -2.29 3.43
C LEU A 90 -10.91 -0.91 4.07
N ILE A 91 -10.03 0.01 3.66
CA ILE A 91 -10.02 1.36 4.25
C ILE A 91 -11.33 2.09 3.93
N PHE A 92 -11.86 1.96 2.71
CA PHE A 92 -13.11 2.59 2.32
C PHE A 92 -14.29 2.11 3.18
N SER A 93 -14.46 0.79 3.28
CA SER A 93 -15.56 0.20 4.05
C SER A 93 -15.43 0.47 5.55
N THR A 94 -14.27 0.15 6.13
CA THR A 94 -14.08 0.21 7.59
C THR A 94 -14.08 1.65 8.08
N LEU A 95 -13.47 2.59 7.35
CA LEU A 95 -13.47 4.00 7.74
C LEU A 95 -14.89 4.58 7.69
N ILE A 96 -15.64 4.36 6.61
CA ILE A 96 -16.99 4.93 6.45
C ILE A 96 -17.95 4.33 7.48
N ILE A 97 -18.00 3.00 7.62
CA ILE A 97 -18.91 2.34 8.58
C ILE A 97 -18.69 2.87 9.99
N THR A 98 -17.43 3.05 10.38
CA THR A 98 -17.08 3.47 11.73
C THR A 98 -17.31 4.96 11.95
N THR A 99 -17.04 5.78 10.93
CA THR A 99 -17.33 7.21 10.92
C THR A 99 -18.83 7.48 11.17
N LEU A 100 -19.70 6.58 10.72
CA LEU A 100 -21.14 6.66 10.94
C LEU A 100 -21.60 6.13 12.29
N SER A 101 -20.77 5.40 13.03
CA SER A 101 -21.22 4.63 14.19
C SER A 101 -21.69 5.51 15.34
N ILE A 102 -20.92 6.56 15.70
CA ILE A 102 -21.28 7.49 16.79
C ILE A 102 -22.15 8.63 16.29
N THR A 103 -21.86 9.21 15.11
CA THR A 103 -22.65 10.34 14.59
C THR A 103 -24.11 9.98 14.38
N LYS A 104 -24.39 8.75 13.93
CA LYS A 104 -25.76 8.26 13.77
C LYS A 104 -26.49 8.12 15.10
N GLU A 105 -25.80 7.80 16.19
CA GLU A 105 -26.40 7.74 17.53
C GLU A 105 -26.64 9.14 18.10
N ARG A 106 -25.73 10.07 17.80
CA ARG A 106 -25.88 11.48 18.16
C ARG A 106 -27.07 12.13 17.46
N GLU A 107 -27.18 11.98 16.14
CA GLU A 107 -28.29 12.54 15.36
C GLU A 107 -29.64 11.90 15.68
N ARG A 108 -29.65 10.64 16.12
CA ARG A 108 -30.87 9.95 16.56
C ARG A 108 -31.30 10.30 17.99
N GLY A 109 -30.52 11.11 18.71
CA GLY A 109 -30.77 11.43 20.13
C GLY A 109 -30.55 10.25 21.08
N THR A 110 -30.01 9.12 20.61
CA THR A 110 -29.75 7.94 21.45
C THR A 110 -28.43 8.06 22.23
N MET A 111 -27.64 9.10 21.97
CA MET A 111 -26.39 9.36 22.70
C MET A 111 -26.64 9.64 24.20
N GLU A 112 -27.76 10.27 24.55
CA GLU A 112 -28.13 10.54 25.95
C GLU A 112 -28.36 9.25 26.73
N ASN A 113 -29.03 8.27 26.10
CA ASN A 113 -29.22 6.95 26.70
C ASN A 113 -27.91 6.17 26.85
N LEU A 114 -26.92 6.38 25.97
CA LEU A 114 -25.60 5.77 26.08
C LEU A 114 -24.77 6.39 27.21
N LEU A 115 -24.82 7.73 27.35
CA LEU A 115 -24.11 8.46 28.40
C LEU A 115 -24.72 8.25 29.79
N ALA A 116 -26.02 7.92 29.87
CA ALA A 116 -26.70 7.60 31.12
C ALA A 116 -26.34 6.21 31.68
N MET A 117 -25.71 5.33 30.88
CA MET A 117 -25.23 4.03 31.36
C MET A 117 -23.86 4.19 32.03
N PRO A 118 -23.57 3.48 33.13
CA PRO A 118 -22.27 3.54 33.81
C PRO A 118 -21.21 2.72 33.05
N VAL A 119 -21.03 2.99 31.76
CA VAL A 119 -20.13 2.26 30.85
C VAL A 119 -18.99 3.18 30.46
N ARG A 120 -17.76 2.68 30.49
CA ARG A 120 -16.59 3.50 30.12
C ARG A 120 -16.56 3.73 28.60
N PRO A 121 -16.10 4.90 28.12
CA PRO A 121 -15.94 5.18 26.68
C PRO A 121 -15.22 4.06 25.91
N VAL A 122 -14.15 3.53 26.50
CA VAL A 122 -13.34 2.44 25.92
C VAL A 122 -14.14 1.15 25.77
N GLU A 123 -15.06 0.85 26.69
CA GLU A 123 -15.91 -0.35 26.62
C GLU A 123 -16.94 -0.24 25.50
N VAL A 124 -17.55 0.93 25.31
CA VAL A 124 -18.47 1.22 24.20
C VAL A 124 -17.73 1.11 22.86
N MET A 125 -16.53 1.68 22.78
CA MET A 125 -15.68 1.61 21.59
C MET A 125 -15.31 0.16 21.26
N LEU A 126 -14.77 -0.60 22.22
CA LEU A 126 -14.38 -1.99 22.02
C LEU A 126 -15.57 -2.87 21.62
N GLY A 127 -16.74 -2.67 22.25
CA GLY A 127 -17.97 -3.39 21.93
C GLY A 127 -18.43 -3.20 20.48
N LYS A 128 -18.10 -2.07 19.86
CA LYS A 128 -18.39 -1.79 18.44
C LYS A 128 -17.26 -2.19 17.50
N ILE A 129 -16.01 -2.01 17.92
CA ILE A 129 -14.82 -2.37 17.12
C ILE A 129 -14.80 -3.86 16.82
N VAL A 130 -15.09 -4.72 17.81
CA VAL A 130 -15.01 -6.19 17.65
C VAL A 130 -15.92 -6.72 16.52
N PRO A 131 -17.23 -6.39 16.46
CA PRO A 131 -18.09 -6.76 15.33
C PRO A 131 -17.58 -6.26 13.97
N TYR A 132 -17.06 -5.04 13.91
CA TYR A 132 -16.56 -4.47 12.66
C TYR A 132 -15.24 -5.10 12.20
N ILE A 133 -14.39 -5.55 13.12
CA ILE A 133 -13.22 -6.38 12.79
C ILE A 133 -13.69 -7.68 12.12
N GLY A 134 -14.74 -8.32 12.64
CA GLY A 134 -15.34 -9.51 12.03
C GLY A 134 -15.81 -9.27 10.59
N ILE A 135 -16.47 -8.13 10.34
CA ILE A 135 -16.88 -7.71 8.99
C ILE A 135 -15.65 -7.48 8.09
N GLY A 136 -14.60 -6.86 8.60
CA GLY A 136 -13.35 -6.67 7.87
C GLY A 136 -12.69 -8.00 7.48
N TYR A 137 -12.64 -8.98 8.40
CA TYR A 137 -12.14 -10.31 8.07
C TYR A 137 -13.01 -11.03 7.04
N LEU A 138 -14.33 -10.91 7.13
CA LEU A 138 -15.23 -11.44 6.10
C LEU A 138 -14.94 -10.83 4.72
N GLN A 139 -14.67 -9.53 4.66
CA GLN A 139 -14.25 -8.85 3.42
C GLN A 139 -12.91 -9.39 2.90
N ILE A 140 -11.92 -9.60 3.77
CA ILE A 140 -10.63 -10.19 3.37
C ILE A 140 -10.84 -11.56 2.75
N VAL A 141 -11.60 -12.44 3.41
CA VAL A 141 -11.91 -13.79 2.91
C VAL A 141 -12.58 -13.68 1.53
N LEU A 142 -13.61 -12.86 1.41
CA LEU A 142 -14.37 -12.72 0.16
C LEU A 142 -13.47 -12.24 -0.99
N ILE A 143 -12.66 -11.21 -0.76
CA ILE A 143 -11.78 -10.66 -1.80
C ILE A 143 -10.71 -11.67 -2.18
N ILE A 144 -10.09 -12.37 -1.22
CA ILE A 144 -9.09 -13.41 -1.51
C ILE A 144 -9.70 -14.56 -2.31
N VAL A 145 -10.88 -15.05 -1.93
CA VAL A 145 -11.58 -16.12 -2.66
C VAL A 145 -11.85 -15.70 -4.10
N ILE A 146 -12.36 -14.49 -4.33
CA ILE A 146 -12.59 -13.96 -5.69
C ILE A 146 -11.27 -13.80 -6.44
N SER A 147 -10.22 -13.30 -5.78
CA SER A 147 -8.89 -13.11 -6.37
C SER A 147 -8.30 -14.43 -6.88
N ILE A 148 -8.46 -15.51 -6.12
CA ILE A 148 -7.99 -16.84 -6.51
C ILE A 148 -8.90 -17.46 -7.58
N ALA A 149 -10.22 -17.44 -7.36
CA ALA A 149 -11.17 -18.16 -8.21
C ALA A 149 -11.38 -17.52 -9.59
N VAL A 150 -11.40 -16.18 -9.66
CA VAL A 150 -11.68 -15.44 -10.90
C VAL A 150 -10.38 -15.04 -11.59
N PHE A 151 -9.45 -14.48 -10.82
CA PHE A 151 -8.23 -13.86 -11.37
C PHE A 151 -7.00 -14.78 -11.31
N HIS A 152 -7.14 -16.00 -10.78
CA HIS A 152 -6.05 -16.97 -10.66
C HIS A 152 -4.82 -16.39 -9.97
N LEU A 153 -5.05 -15.50 -8.98
CA LEU A 153 -3.99 -14.79 -8.31
C LEU A 153 -3.11 -15.78 -7.52
N PRO A 154 -1.78 -15.80 -7.73
CA PRO A 154 -0.91 -16.67 -6.97
C PRO A 154 -0.87 -16.21 -5.51
N VAL A 155 -1.04 -17.16 -4.58
CA VAL A 155 -0.85 -16.95 -3.15
C VAL A 155 0.41 -17.71 -2.74
N ARG A 156 1.54 -17.01 -2.67
CA ARG A 156 2.85 -17.62 -2.37
C ARG A 156 3.16 -17.64 -0.86
N GLY A 157 2.63 -16.70 -0.09
CA GLY A 157 2.91 -16.55 1.34
C GLY A 157 1.85 -17.16 2.26
N SER A 158 2.03 -16.94 3.56
CA SER A 158 1.10 -17.42 4.60
C SER A 158 -0.14 -16.55 4.69
N LEU A 159 -1.32 -17.14 4.47
CA LEU A 159 -2.60 -16.46 4.69
C LEU A 159 -2.77 -16.05 6.16
N ALA A 160 -2.36 -16.87 7.12
CA ALA A 160 -2.48 -16.51 8.54
C ALA A 160 -1.73 -15.21 8.87
N LEU A 161 -0.53 -15.03 8.30
CA LEU A 161 0.27 -13.82 8.44
C LEU A 161 -0.43 -12.60 7.81
N LEU A 162 -1.02 -12.79 6.63
CA LEU A 162 -1.79 -11.75 5.95
C LEU A 162 -2.99 -11.31 6.77
N PHE A 163 -3.74 -12.26 7.33
CA PHE A 163 -4.89 -11.97 8.18
C PHE A 163 -4.48 -11.21 9.43
N LEU A 164 -3.39 -11.61 10.11
CA LEU A 164 -2.90 -10.90 11.28
C LEU A 164 -2.52 -9.45 10.96
N ALA A 165 -1.77 -9.23 9.88
CA ALA A 165 -1.34 -7.91 9.47
C ALA A 165 -2.52 -7.02 9.03
N LEU A 166 -3.46 -7.56 8.25
CA LEU A 166 -4.66 -6.84 7.84
C LEU A 166 -5.63 -6.60 9.00
N GLY A 167 -5.64 -7.46 10.01
CA GLY A 167 -6.39 -7.24 11.25
C GLY A 167 -5.93 -5.98 11.98
N LEU A 168 -4.61 -5.77 12.06
CA LEU A 168 -4.04 -4.54 12.60
C LEU A 168 -4.41 -3.32 11.75
N PHE A 169 -4.38 -3.45 10.43
CA PHE A 169 -4.82 -2.39 9.52
C PHE A 169 -6.31 -2.06 9.67
N ILE A 170 -7.17 -3.07 9.84
CA ILE A 170 -8.60 -2.87 10.11
C ILE A 170 -8.79 -2.12 11.44
N ALA A 171 -8.11 -2.55 12.50
CA ALA A 171 -8.16 -1.89 13.80
C ALA A 171 -7.70 -0.42 13.72
N CYS A 172 -6.65 -0.15 12.94
CA CYS A 172 -6.15 1.19 12.65
C CYS A 172 -7.23 2.08 12.00
N ASN A 173 -7.87 1.60 10.93
CA ASN A 173 -8.91 2.35 10.22
C ASN A 173 -10.17 2.55 11.07
N LEU A 174 -10.52 1.56 11.89
CA LEU A 174 -11.60 1.65 12.89
C LEU A 174 -11.31 2.77 13.90
N ALA A 175 -10.12 2.77 14.51
CA ALA A 175 -9.72 3.82 15.45
C ALA A 175 -9.78 5.23 14.82
N LEU A 176 -9.35 5.35 13.58
CA LEU A 176 -9.42 6.61 12.82
C LEU A 176 -10.86 7.05 12.55
N GLY A 177 -11.73 6.13 12.10
CA GLY A 177 -13.15 6.42 11.87
C GLY A 177 -13.89 6.77 13.17
N PHE A 178 -13.52 6.12 14.29
CA PHE A 178 -14.00 6.50 15.61
C PHE A 178 -13.59 7.92 15.99
N THR A 179 -12.34 8.29 15.73
CA THR A 179 -11.84 9.66 15.97
C THR A 179 -12.69 10.68 15.21
N PHE A 180 -12.96 10.46 13.92
CA PHE A 180 -13.79 11.36 13.12
C PHE A 180 -15.23 11.45 13.60
N SER A 181 -15.84 10.31 13.95
CA SER A 181 -17.21 10.28 14.45
C SER A 181 -17.39 10.97 15.81
N THR A 182 -16.32 10.98 16.62
CA THR A 182 -16.32 11.61 17.94
C THR A 182 -16.15 13.13 17.85
N ILE A 183 -15.27 13.60 16.96
CA ILE A 183 -15.00 15.04 16.73
C ILE A 183 -16.14 15.73 16.00
N SER A 184 -16.87 15.01 15.14
CA SER A 184 -17.91 15.59 14.30
C SER A 184 -19.24 15.77 15.03
N THR A 185 -19.97 16.83 14.68
CA THR A 185 -21.32 17.09 15.19
C THR A 185 -22.40 16.48 14.31
N THR A 186 -22.15 16.36 13.01
CA THR A 186 -23.08 15.78 12.03
C THR A 186 -22.46 14.62 11.26
N GLN A 187 -23.30 13.71 10.77
CA GLN A 187 -22.92 12.62 9.88
C GLN A 187 -22.25 13.13 8.61
N MET A 188 -22.76 14.23 8.04
CA MET A 188 -22.19 14.82 6.83
C MET A 188 -20.78 15.36 7.06
N GLN A 189 -20.52 16.02 8.19
CA GLN A 189 -19.19 16.50 8.56
C GLN A 189 -18.21 15.32 8.72
N ALA A 190 -18.64 14.26 9.42
CA ALA A 190 -17.82 13.08 9.64
C ALA A 190 -17.44 12.40 8.31
N GLN A 191 -18.41 12.26 7.40
CA GLN A 191 -18.17 11.73 6.06
C GLN A 191 -17.21 12.59 5.24
N GLN A 192 -17.30 13.92 5.34
CA GLN A 192 -16.35 14.82 4.66
C GLN A 192 -14.92 14.65 5.19
N MET A 193 -14.74 14.50 6.51
CA MET A 193 -13.43 14.22 7.11
C MET A 193 -12.86 12.87 6.64
N ALA A 194 -13.70 11.84 6.59
CA ALA A 194 -13.33 10.53 6.06
C ALA A 194 -12.91 10.62 4.59
N GLN A 195 -13.70 11.31 3.75
CA GLN A 195 -13.42 11.48 2.32
C GLN A 195 -12.11 12.26 2.09
N PHE A 196 -11.89 13.32 2.88
CA PHE A 196 -10.66 14.11 2.85
C PHE A 196 -9.42 13.28 3.19
N THR A 197 -9.56 12.25 4.03
CA THR A 197 -8.45 11.34 4.38
C THR A 197 -8.28 10.23 3.35
N LEU A 198 -9.39 9.71 2.83
CA LEU A 198 -9.44 8.60 1.90
C LEU A 198 -8.80 8.95 0.55
N LEU A 199 -9.15 10.11 -0.03
CA LEU A 199 -8.64 10.51 -1.35
C LEU A 199 -7.11 10.63 -1.39
N PRO A 200 -6.44 11.40 -0.51
CA PRO A 200 -4.98 11.45 -0.46
C PRO A 200 -4.36 10.08 -0.18
N SER A 201 -4.97 9.28 0.69
CA SER A 201 -4.50 7.92 0.98
C SER A 201 -4.46 7.06 -0.28
N MET A 202 -5.53 7.07 -1.09
CA MET A 202 -5.55 6.29 -2.33
C MET A 202 -4.53 6.79 -3.37
N MET A 203 -4.35 8.12 -3.47
CA MET A 203 -3.39 8.70 -4.42
C MET A 203 -1.93 8.47 -4.02
N LEU A 204 -1.61 8.58 -2.73
CA LEU A 204 -0.23 8.54 -2.22
C LEU A 204 0.23 7.15 -1.76
N SER A 205 -0.68 6.18 -1.61
CA SER A 205 -0.36 4.84 -1.09
C SER A 205 0.44 3.93 -2.02
N GLY A 206 0.64 4.32 -3.28
CA GLY A 206 1.21 3.42 -4.28
C GLY A 206 0.18 2.49 -4.94
N PHE A 207 -1.12 2.77 -4.79
CA PHE A 207 -2.20 2.07 -5.50
C PHE A 207 -2.42 2.65 -6.91
N MET A 208 -2.81 3.93 -6.98
CA MET A 208 -3.15 4.58 -8.26
C MET A 208 -1.91 4.96 -9.07
N PHE A 209 -0.83 5.34 -8.38
CA PHE A 209 0.43 5.76 -8.98
C PHE A 209 1.59 4.98 -8.37
N PRO A 210 2.66 4.72 -9.12
CA PRO A 210 3.83 4.03 -8.60
C PRO A 210 4.52 4.86 -7.50
N PHE A 211 4.61 4.30 -6.29
CA PHE A 211 5.12 5.00 -5.11
C PHE A 211 6.53 5.58 -5.31
N ARG A 212 7.44 4.80 -5.91
CA ARG A 212 8.82 5.23 -6.20
C ARG A 212 8.92 6.27 -7.32
N GLY A 213 7.87 6.45 -8.11
CA GLY A 213 7.80 7.48 -9.15
C GLY A 213 7.34 8.84 -8.62
N MET A 214 6.89 8.91 -7.35
CA MET A 214 6.43 10.16 -6.74
C MET A 214 7.62 11.04 -6.33
N PRO A 215 7.47 12.38 -6.31
CA PRO A 215 8.49 13.26 -5.74
C PRO A 215 8.70 12.96 -4.26
N VAL A 216 9.91 13.22 -3.75
CA VAL A 216 10.33 12.85 -2.40
C VAL A 216 9.35 13.33 -1.32
N TRP A 217 8.91 14.59 -1.38
CA TRP A 217 7.94 15.16 -0.41
C TRP A 217 6.62 14.36 -0.32
N ALA A 218 6.14 13.84 -1.45
CA ALA A 218 4.90 13.06 -1.50
C ALA A 218 5.11 11.66 -0.92
N GLN A 219 6.31 11.09 -1.09
CA GLN A 219 6.68 9.82 -0.46
C GLN A 219 6.71 9.95 1.07
N TRP A 220 7.23 11.04 1.63
CA TRP A 220 7.19 11.28 3.08
C TRP A 220 5.78 11.29 3.64
N ILE A 221 4.83 11.93 2.93
CA ILE A 221 3.42 11.92 3.33
C ILE A 221 2.84 10.50 3.18
N GLY A 222 3.15 9.82 2.09
CA GLY A 222 2.71 8.45 1.84
C GLY A 222 3.18 7.46 2.92
N GLU A 223 4.42 7.57 3.40
CA GLU A 223 4.94 6.73 4.51
C GLU A 223 4.27 7.01 5.87
N ALA A 224 3.49 8.08 6.00
CA ALA A 224 2.69 8.30 7.20
C ALA A 224 1.32 7.58 7.12
N LEU A 225 0.92 7.13 5.93
CA LEU A 225 -0.42 6.60 5.68
C LEU A 225 -0.44 5.08 5.87
N PRO A 226 -1.36 4.54 6.69
CA PRO A 226 -1.42 3.11 6.97
C PRO A 226 -1.74 2.28 5.72
N LEU A 227 -2.45 2.88 4.74
CA LEU A 227 -2.77 2.22 3.47
C LEU A 227 -1.49 1.87 2.68
N THR A 228 -0.48 2.73 2.67
CA THR A 228 0.80 2.49 1.97
C THR A 228 1.46 1.21 2.43
N HIS A 229 1.56 1.05 3.75
CA HIS A 229 2.15 -0.12 4.37
C HIS A 229 1.29 -1.37 4.15
N ALA A 230 -0.02 -1.26 4.31
CA ALA A 230 -0.94 -2.37 4.06
C ALA A 230 -0.80 -2.91 2.62
N LEU A 231 -0.68 -2.04 1.61
CA LEU A 231 -0.49 -2.46 0.22
C LEU A 231 0.84 -3.19 0.01
N ARG A 232 1.92 -2.73 0.64
CA ARG A 232 3.22 -3.41 0.58
C ARG A 232 3.18 -4.79 1.23
N ILE A 233 2.48 -4.92 2.36
CA ILE A 233 2.26 -6.20 3.03
C ILE A 233 1.48 -7.16 2.15
N VAL A 234 0.32 -6.73 1.63
CA VAL A 234 -0.55 -7.57 0.79
C VAL A 234 0.22 -8.06 -0.45
N ARG A 235 0.89 -7.14 -1.17
CA ARG A 235 1.70 -7.49 -2.34
C ARG A 235 2.87 -8.41 -1.98
N GLY A 236 3.57 -8.13 -0.88
CA GLY A 236 4.69 -8.94 -0.40
C GLY A 236 4.28 -10.36 -0.04
N VAL A 237 3.19 -10.55 0.71
CA VAL A 237 2.72 -11.88 1.10
C VAL A 237 2.17 -12.64 -0.11
N LEU A 238 1.26 -12.03 -0.87
CA LEU A 238 0.57 -12.73 -1.96
C LEU A 238 1.54 -13.07 -3.10
N LEU A 239 2.33 -12.09 -3.56
CA LEU A 239 3.12 -12.23 -4.78
C LEU A 239 4.56 -12.68 -4.54
N LYS A 240 5.16 -12.31 -3.40
CA LYS A 240 6.58 -12.59 -3.13
C LYS A 240 6.78 -13.73 -2.12
N GLY A 241 5.76 -14.08 -1.36
CA GLY A 241 5.88 -15.08 -0.30
C GLY A 241 6.65 -14.55 0.92
N ASN A 242 6.63 -13.24 1.16
CA ASN A 242 7.29 -12.62 2.31
C ASN A 242 6.82 -13.26 3.62
N GLY A 243 7.77 -13.53 4.52
CA GLY A 243 7.53 -13.99 5.87
C GLY A 243 7.38 -12.81 6.85
N LEU A 244 7.41 -13.13 8.14
CA LEU A 244 7.20 -12.14 9.20
C LEU A 244 8.33 -11.08 9.19
N THR A 245 9.58 -11.51 9.04
CA THR A 245 10.79 -10.67 9.06
C THR A 245 10.75 -9.55 8.01
N GLU A 246 10.24 -9.85 6.82
CA GLU A 246 10.16 -8.89 5.72
C GLU A 246 8.99 -7.91 5.88
N ILE A 247 8.02 -8.22 6.74
CA ILE A 247 6.79 -7.44 6.93
C ILE A 247 6.84 -6.57 8.18
N VAL A 248 7.66 -6.91 9.18
CA VAL A 248 7.85 -6.09 10.39
C VAL A 248 8.07 -4.59 10.09
N PRO A 249 8.90 -4.20 9.10
CA PRO A 249 9.11 -2.78 8.77
C PRO A 249 7.83 -2.04 8.36
N GLU A 250 6.84 -2.75 7.85
CA GLU A 250 5.55 -2.21 7.42
C GLU A 250 4.47 -2.36 8.52
N LEU A 251 4.68 -3.22 9.52
CA LEU A 251 3.74 -3.41 10.63
C LEU A 251 3.83 -2.30 11.69
N TRP A 252 5.04 -1.89 12.05
CA TRP A 252 5.23 -0.91 13.12
C TRP A 252 4.64 0.48 12.81
N PRO A 253 4.65 1.02 11.56
CA PRO A 253 4.01 2.30 11.27
C PRO A 253 2.49 2.20 11.38
N ILE A 254 1.90 1.07 10.94
CA ILE A 254 0.46 0.81 11.10
C ILE A 254 0.11 0.74 12.59
N ALA A 255 0.91 0.04 13.40
CA ALA A 255 0.71 -0.05 14.84
C ALA A 255 0.80 1.33 15.51
N LEU A 256 1.82 2.12 15.15
CA LEU A 256 2.01 3.48 15.67
C LEU A 256 0.82 4.38 15.31
N PHE A 257 0.37 4.33 14.05
CA PHE A 257 -0.80 5.08 13.61
C PHE A 257 -2.06 4.64 14.36
N ALA A 258 -2.27 3.33 14.53
CA ALA A 258 -3.41 2.78 15.28
C ALA A 258 -3.42 3.26 16.73
N LEU A 259 -2.26 3.29 17.39
CA LEU A 259 -2.10 3.82 18.75
C LEU A 259 -2.40 5.32 18.81
N ALA A 260 -1.88 6.10 17.86
CA ALA A 260 -2.13 7.54 17.79
C ALA A 260 -3.62 7.85 17.56
N ALA A 261 -4.24 7.18 16.60
CA ALA A 261 -5.67 7.32 16.30
C ALA A 261 -6.53 6.84 17.48
N GLY A 262 -6.19 5.71 18.10
CA GLY A 262 -6.90 5.19 19.27
C GLY A 262 -6.82 6.14 20.46
N PHE A 263 -5.64 6.71 20.71
CA PHE A 263 -5.44 7.71 21.76
C PHE A 263 -6.26 8.97 21.50
N LEU A 264 -6.28 9.48 20.26
CA LEU A 264 -7.09 10.64 19.88
C LEU A 264 -8.60 10.34 20.04
N ALA A 265 -9.05 9.16 19.63
CA ALA A 265 -10.44 8.75 19.77
C ALA A 265 -10.89 8.75 21.25
N VAL A 266 -10.09 8.19 22.15
CA VAL A 266 -10.39 8.19 23.59
C VAL A 266 -10.35 9.61 24.17
N ARG A 267 -9.35 10.42 23.79
CA ARG A 267 -9.19 11.79 24.29
C ARG A 267 -10.34 12.72 23.87
N PHE A 268 -10.83 12.58 22.64
CA PHE A 268 -11.91 13.40 22.14
C PHE A 268 -13.30 12.87 22.53
N TYR A 269 -13.39 11.66 23.09
CA TYR A 269 -14.66 11.12 23.57
C TYR A 269 -15.15 11.96 24.73
N ARG A 270 -16.25 12.69 24.49
CA ARG A 270 -16.86 13.54 25.53
C ARG A 270 -17.57 12.64 26.55
N GLU A 271 -17.15 12.75 27.80
CA GLU A 271 -17.81 12.09 28.93
C GLU A 271 -19.03 12.90 29.45
N THR A 272 -19.20 14.15 29.03
CA THR A 272 -20.29 15.06 29.45
C THR A 272 -20.89 15.83 28.27
N LEU A 273 -22.16 16.22 28.40
CA LEU A 273 -23.00 16.85 27.36
C LEU A 273 -22.72 18.34 27.09
N ASP A 274 -21.67 18.92 27.68
CA ASP A 274 -21.27 20.32 27.47
C ASP A 274 -20.20 20.47 26.36
#